data_AF-A0A4Q6DYK8-F1
#
_entry.id   AF-A0A4Q6DYK8-F1
#
_cell.length_a   1.000
_cell.length_b   1.000
_cell.length_c   1.000
_cell.angle_alpha   90.00
_cell.angle_beta   90.00
_cell.angle_gamma   90.00
#
_symmetry.space_group_name_H-M   'P 1'
#
loop_
_entity.id
_entity.type
_entity.pdbx_description
1 polymer ?
#
loop_
_entity_poly.entity_id
_entity_poly.type
_entity_poly.pdbx_seq_one_letter_code
_entity_poly.pdbx_strand_id
1 'polypeptide(L)'
;MRNLFTVVLAVFTFLTGNPGYAQSGNEYITTRPWKADWIAAPQITGHEYGIYYFRKNISLNAKPANFVVHVSADNRYKLFVNGTLVSLGPARGDTYFWNYETVDLAPYLTAGKNIVSALVFNEGEYRPEAQISVRTAFIMQGNSAAEEVLNTNRSWKCIRDVGHLPIPGFFFSASKGELVNMSQTVKGDWTAINYDDTAWQSANKVMDGKIKGTAWGIDWALVPATLPAREMTYQRIPKLRTAVGMKVPATFPAKKAPITIPANSLVTLLLDQTVLTNAYVTLNFSGGKDAGISLGYAETLYIKGSDGRRKGNRNDVEDREFIGRKDSLIADGTKGQSFTTLNFRTYRYIRLIVQTKNEPLVIDDLFGTFTGYPFKRTATFSTTSADNNEITQILDIGWRTALLNAWETYTDCPYYEQLQYIGDTRIQAMVSYYNTSDDLLARNALTQIDHARLPEGITKSCYPTKGTQIISPFSLWYIGMLHDYWMYRN
;
A
#
# COMPACT_ATOMS: atom_id res chain seq x y z
N MET A 1 10.00 -21.48 60.94
CA MET A 1 9.31 -20.58 59.99
C MET A 1 10.17 -20.20 58.79
N ARG A 2 11.45 -19.81 58.97
CA ARG A 2 12.33 -19.42 57.85
C ARG A 2 12.55 -20.51 56.78
N ASN A 3 12.78 -21.76 57.19
CA ASN A 3 12.98 -22.88 56.25
C ASN A 3 11.69 -23.28 55.51
N LEU A 4 10.52 -23.12 56.15
CA LEU A 4 9.23 -23.40 55.51
C LEU A 4 8.92 -22.33 54.44
N PHE A 5 9.27 -21.07 54.71
CA PHE A 5 9.11 -19.97 53.76
C PHE A 5 10.03 -20.14 52.53
N THR A 6 11.27 -20.59 52.73
CA THR A 6 12.21 -20.86 51.63
C THR A 6 11.77 -22.04 50.76
N VAL A 7 11.20 -23.09 51.35
CA VAL A 7 10.66 -24.24 50.61
C VAL A 7 9.39 -23.87 49.84
N VAL A 8 8.48 -23.09 50.44
CA VAL A 8 7.27 -22.61 49.74
C VAL A 8 7.62 -21.66 48.58
N LEU A 9 8.62 -20.79 48.74
CA LEU A 9 9.08 -19.90 47.67
C LEU A 9 9.75 -20.66 46.52
N ALA A 10 10.53 -21.71 46.82
CA ALA A 10 11.13 -22.60 45.82
C ALA A 10 10.07 -23.42 45.07
N VAL A 11 9.06 -23.94 45.77
CA VAL A 11 7.97 -24.71 45.15
C VAL A 11 7.07 -23.81 44.30
N PHE A 12 6.85 -22.55 44.68
CA PHE A 12 6.13 -21.58 43.83
C PHE A 12 6.91 -21.21 42.56
N THR A 13 8.24 -21.09 42.62
CA THR A 13 9.06 -20.79 41.43
C THR A 13 9.13 -21.96 40.45
N PHE A 14 9.01 -23.22 40.90
CA PHE A 14 8.94 -24.39 40.02
C PHE A 14 7.51 -24.72 39.52
N LEU A 15 6.45 -24.29 40.22
CA LEU A 15 5.04 -24.56 39.81
C LEU A 15 4.37 -23.42 39.03
N THR A 16 4.99 -22.25 38.93
CA THR A 16 4.47 -21.10 38.14
C THR A 16 5.30 -20.76 36.90
N GLY A 17 6.32 -21.58 36.61
CA GLY A 17 7.02 -21.52 35.34
C GLY A 17 6.11 -22.01 34.23
N ASN A 18 5.23 -21.16 33.70
CA ASN A 18 4.76 -21.37 32.34
C ASN A 18 6.02 -21.40 31.47
N PRO A 19 6.28 -22.48 30.70
CA PRO A 19 7.34 -22.40 29.71
C PRO A 19 6.98 -21.21 28.82
N GLY A 20 7.82 -20.18 28.86
CA GLY A 20 7.79 -19.16 27.84
C GLY A 20 8.07 -19.90 26.54
N TYR A 21 7.02 -20.21 25.79
CA TYR A 21 7.18 -20.53 24.40
C TYR A 21 7.72 -19.25 23.77
N ALA A 22 9.04 -19.14 23.70
CA ALA A 22 9.65 -18.29 22.70
C ALA A 22 8.98 -18.72 21.41
N GLN A 23 8.28 -17.79 20.75
CA GLN A 23 7.82 -18.03 19.39
C GLN A 23 9.06 -18.50 18.64
N SER A 24 9.05 -19.76 18.21
CA SER A 24 9.94 -20.23 17.18
C SER A 24 9.56 -19.43 15.94
N GLY A 25 10.10 -18.21 15.84
CA GLY A 25 10.09 -17.48 14.59
C GLY A 25 10.68 -18.44 13.57
N ASN A 26 9.96 -18.68 12.47
CA ASN A 26 10.31 -19.64 11.43
C ASN A 26 11.84 -19.78 11.29
N GLU A 27 12.43 -20.79 11.96
CA GLU A 27 13.89 -20.94 12.11
C GLU A 27 14.57 -21.17 10.75
N TYR A 28 13.78 -21.46 9.72
CA TYR A 28 14.25 -21.79 8.39
C TYR A 28 14.93 -20.65 7.64
N ILE A 29 14.73 -19.38 8.01
CA ILE A 29 15.32 -18.24 7.26
C ILE A 29 16.57 -17.65 7.95
N THR A 30 16.78 -17.88 9.25
CA THR A 30 17.91 -17.27 9.98
C THR A 30 19.25 -17.97 9.73
N THR A 31 19.28 -19.13 9.07
CA THR A 31 20.50 -19.92 8.86
C THR A 31 20.97 -20.03 7.41
N ARG A 32 20.10 -19.73 6.42
CA ARG A 32 20.46 -19.86 5.00
C ARG A 32 21.04 -18.54 4.46
N PRO A 33 22.20 -18.55 3.80
CA PRO A 33 22.74 -17.35 3.16
C PRO A 33 21.80 -16.85 2.06
N TRP A 34 21.61 -15.54 1.99
CA TRP A 34 20.86 -14.91 0.91
C TRP A 34 21.66 -14.98 -0.39
N LYS A 35 21.11 -15.63 -1.43
CA LYS A 35 21.82 -15.88 -2.70
C LYS A 35 21.38 -14.97 -3.83
N ALA A 36 20.24 -14.30 -3.68
CA ALA A 36 19.74 -13.36 -4.66
C ALA A 36 20.46 -12.01 -4.57
N ASP A 37 20.56 -11.34 -5.71
CA ASP A 37 21.11 -10.00 -5.82
C ASP A 37 20.00 -8.96 -5.77
N TRP A 38 20.26 -7.81 -5.17
CA TRP A 38 19.50 -6.60 -5.48
C TRP A 38 19.78 -6.22 -6.94
N ILE A 39 18.73 -6.10 -7.74
CA ILE A 39 18.81 -5.75 -9.17
C ILE A 39 18.09 -4.45 -9.47
N ALA A 40 18.53 -3.75 -10.52
CA ALA A 40 17.92 -2.52 -11.00
C ALA A 40 18.00 -2.42 -12.53
N ALA A 41 17.24 -1.49 -13.11
CA ALA A 41 17.42 -1.13 -14.51
C ALA A 41 18.85 -0.57 -14.74
N PRO A 42 19.46 -0.81 -15.89
CA PRO A 42 20.77 -0.25 -16.20
C PRO A 42 20.71 1.29 -16.30
N GLN A 43 21.85 1.94 -16.08
CA GLN A 43 22.05 3.38 -16.29
C GLN A 43 21.17 4.31 -15.44
N ILE A 44 20.64 3.84 -14.30
CA ILE A 44 19.94 4.70 -13.32
C ILE A 44 20.79 4.96 -12.07
N THR A 45 20.64 6.16 -11.50
CA THR A 45 21.18 6.43 -10.16
C THR A 45 20.32 5.74 -9.09
N GLY A 46 19.01 5.70 -9.34
CA GLY A 46 18.01 5.08 -8.49
C GLY A 46 17.41 6.03 -7.46
N HIS A 47 17.82 7.30 -7.43
CA HIS A 47 17.28 8.31 -6.52
C HIS A 47 16.17 9.17 -7.15
N GLU A 48 16.01 9.08 -8.47
CA GLU A 48 14.99 9.80 -9.22
C GLU A 48 13.60 9.15 -9.12
N TYR A 49 12.56 9.92 -9.46
CA TYR A 49 11.24 9.37 -9.71
C TYR A 49 11.32 8.38 -10.89
N GLY A 50 10.89 7.15 -10.68
CA GLY A 50 10.96 6.14 -11.72
C GLY A 50 10.09 4.92 -11.45
N ILE A 51 9.53 4.40 -12.54
CA ILE A 51 8.70 3.21 -12.60
C ILE A 51 9.47 2.19 -13.45
N TYR A 52 9.56 0.96 -12.96
CA TYR A 52 10.42 -0.08 -13.53
C TYR A 52 9.66 -1.40 -13.54
N TYR A 53 9.69 -2.08 -14.68
CA TYR A 53 9.12 -3.42 -14.80
C TYR A 53 10.24 -4.43 -14.85
N PHE A 54 10.08 -5.53 -14.12
CA PHE A 54 10.98 -6.68 -14.11
C PHE A 54 10.20 -7.92 -14.51
N ARG A 55 10.81 -8.80 -15.31
CA ARG A 55 10.18 -10.03 -15.82
C ARG A 55 11.16 -11.21 -15.79
N LYS A 56 10.64 -12.38 -15.41
CA LYS A 56 11.35 -13.65 -15.52
C LYS A 56 10.41 -14.79 -15.91
N ASN A 57 10.74 -15.40 -17.04
CA ASN A 57 10.08 -16.63 -17.50
C ASN A 57 10.73 -17.82 -16.81
N ILE A 58 9.90 -18.76 -16.34
CA ILE A 58 10.33 -20.05 -15.82
C ILE A 58 9.52 -21.17 -16.46
N SER A 59 10.06 -22.39 -16.46
CA SER A 59 9.32 -23.58 -16.87
C SER A 59 9.37 -24.61 -15.76
N LEU A 60 8.20 -25.13 -15.39
CA LEU A 60 8.03 -26.09 -14.31
C LEU A 60 7.54 -27.42 -14.87
N ASN A 61 8.16 -28.53 -14.47
CA ASN A 61 7.76 -29.86 -14.96
C ASN A 61 6.33 -30.23 -14.52
N ALA A 62 5.92 -29.77 -13.33
CA ALA A 62 4.57 -29.94 -12.80
C ALA A 62 4.20 -28.72 -11.95
N LYS A 63 2.91 -28.53 -11.68
CA LYS A 63 2.46 -27.52 -10.72
C LYS A 63 2.96 -27.91 -9.32
N PRO A 64 3.73 -27.04 -8.64
CA PRO A 64 4.24 -27.35 -7.31
C PRO A 64 3.12 -27.28 -6.27
N ALA A 65 3.25 -28.04 -5.17
CA ALA A 65 2.32 -27.95 -4.04
C ALA A 65 2.54 -26.66 -3.23
N ASN A 66 3.81 -26.25 -3.07
CA ASN A 66 4.24 -24.99 -2.49
C ASN A 66 5.38 -24.43 -3.35
N PHE A 67 5.46 -23.11 -3.49
CA PHE A 67 6.53 -22.40 -4.20
C PHE A 67 6.77 -21.06 -3.49
N VAL A 68 7.51 -21.11 -2.38
CA VAL A 68 7.65 -19.96 -1.48
C VAL A 68 8.82 -19.07 -1.90
N VAL A 69 8.56 -17.76 -1.98
CA VAL A 69 9.57 -16.73 -2.25
C VAL A 69 9.55 -15.65 -1.19
N HIS A 70 10.69 -14.98 -1.04
CA HIS A 70 10.87 -13.78 -0.22
C HIS A 70 11.13 -12.60 -1.14
N VAL A 71 10.34 -11.54 -1.05
CA VAL A 71 10.36 -10.44 -2.02
C VAL A 71 10.40 -9.08 -1.31
N SER A 72 11.25 -8.18 -1.82
CA SER A 72 11.35 -6.81 -1.37
C SER A 72 11.72 -5.89 -2.53
N ALA A 73 11.61 -4.59 -2.31
CA ALA A 73 12.00 -3.56 -3.25
C ALA A 73 12.33 -2.25 -2.51
N ASP A 74 12.96 -1.33 -3.23
CA ASP A 74 13.14 0.05 -2.82
C ASP A 74 12.59 0.93 -3.98
N ASN A 75 11.52 1.71 -3.80
CA ASN A 75 10.74 1.89 -2.57
C ASN A 75 9.67 0.82 -2.38
N ARG A 76 8.97 0.46 -3.47
CA ARG A 76 7.76 -0.38 -3.45
C ARG A 76 7.69 -1.28 -4.67
N TYR A 77 6.97 -2.39 -4.53
CA TYR A 77 6.67 -3.29 -5.62
C TYR A 77 5.20 -3.73 -5.65
N LYS A 78 4.75 -4.13 -6.84
CA LYS A 78 3.58 -4.98 -7.09
C LYS A 78 4.05 -6.23 -7.85
N LEU A 79 3.85 -7.41 -7.27
CA LEU A 79 4.29 -8.68 -7.82
C LEU A 79 3.14 -9.42 -8.49
N PHE A 80 3.38 -9.92 -9.69
CA PHE A 80 2.42 -10.62 -10.52
C PHE A 80 2.94 -12.01 -10.91
N VAL A 81 2.05 -12.99 -10.94
CA VAL A 81 2.30 -14.32 -11.50
C VAL A 81 1.21 -14.61 -12.51
N ASN A 82 1.59 -14.88 -13.76
CA ASN A 82 0.65 -15.17 -14.86
C ASN A 82 -0.51 -14.15 -14.95
N GLY A 83 -0.20 -12.86 -14.83
CA GLY A 83 -1.17 -11.76 -14.87
C GLY A 83 -1.93 -11.47 -13.56
N THR A 84 -1.80 -12.32 -12.54
CA THR A 84 -2.49 -12.12 -11.25
C THR A 84 -1.60 -11.38 -10.27
N LEU A 85 -2.09 -10.31 -9.65
CA LEU A 85 -1.40 -9.62 -8.55
C LEU A 85 -1.39 -10.54 -7.32
N VAL A 86 -0.20 -10.89 -6.82
CA VAL A 86 -0.04 -11.84 -5.71
C VAL A 86 0.52 -11.21 -4.44
N SER A 87 1.25 -10.08 -4.57
CA SER A 87 1.88 -9.43 -3.42
C SER A 87 2.15 -7.95 -3.69
N LEU A 88 2.08 -7.15 -2.63
CA LEU A 88 2.37 -5.73 -2.59
C LEU A 88 3.32 -5.50 -1.42
N GLY A 89 4.37 -4.71 -1.60
CA GLY A 89 5.32 -4.49 -0.52
C GLY A 89 6.48 -3.57 -0.91
N PRO A 90 7.58 -3.63 -0.15
CA PRO A 90 7.63 -4.20 1.20
C PRO A 90 6.85 -3.31 2.18
N ALA A 91 6.50 -3.81 3.37
CA ALA A 91 6.07 -2.96 4.48
C ALA A 91 7.13 -1.90 4.83
N ARG A 92 6.71 -0.68 5.21
CA ARG A 92 7.65 0.41 5.57
C ARG A 92 8.53 0.00 6.75
N GLY A 93 9.78 0.44 6.70
CA GLY A 93 10.81 0.26 7.73
C GLY A 93 11.94 1.27 7.51
N ASP A 94 13.12 0.96 8.03
CA ASP A 94 14.35 1.69 7.77
C ASP A 94 15.43 0.78 7.18
N THR A 95 16.62 1.32 6.93
CA THR A 95 17.73 0.56 6.34
C THR A 95 18.21 -0.59 7.23
N TYR A 96 17.98 -0.55 8.54
CA TYR A 96 18.39 -1.59 9.48
C TYR A 96 17.31 -2.66 9.73
N PHE A 97 16.06 -2.35 9.40
CA PHE A 97 14.89 -3.23 9.47
C PHE A 97 14.13 -3.19 8.13
N TRP A 98 14.79 -3.66 7.07
CA TRP A 98 14.22 -3.64 5.72
C TRP A 98 13.34 -4.86 5.47
N ASN A 99 12.02 -4.66 5.44
CA ASN A 99 11.10 -5.78 5.33
C ASN A 99 11.18 -6.51 3.97
N TYR A 100 11.00 -7.83 4.00
CA TYR A 100 10.60 -8.63 2.85
C TYR A 100 9.32 -9.40 3.15
N GLU A 101 8.45 -9.53 2.16
CA GLU A 101 7.25 -10.36 2.25
C GLU A 101 7.59 -11.81 1.91
N THR A 102 6.98 -12.77 2.61
CA THR A 102 7.08 -14.20 2.28
C THR A 102 5.77 -14.67 1.69
N VAL A 103 5.80 -15.18 0.45
CA VAL A 103 4.59 -15.45 -0.34
C VAL A 103 4.73 -16.80 -1.03
N ASP A 104 3.67 -17.61 -0.94
CA ASP A 104 3.55 -18.84 -1.73
C ASP A 104 2.94 -18.55 -3.10
N LEU A 105 3.70 -18.83 -4.16
CA LEU A 105 3.30 -18.62 -5.55
C LEU A 105 2.58 -19.83 -6.15
N ALA A 106 2.62 -21.00 -5.51
CA ALA A 106 2.04 -22.23 -6.03
C ALA A 106 0.58 -22.11 -6.50
N PRO A 107 -0.32 -21.38 -5.81
CA PRO A 107 -1.70 -21.21 -6.26
C PRO A 107 -1.83 -20.60 -7.67
N TYR A 108 -0.85 -19.77 -8.06
CA TYR A 108 -0.86 -18.97 -9.30
C TYR A 108 0.00 -19.58 -10.42
N LEU A 109 0.75 -20.64 -10.12
CA LEU A 109 1.61 -21.34 -11.07
C LEU A 109 0.86 -22.51 -11.75
N THR A 110 1.31 -22.84 -12.95
CA THR A 110 0.86 -23.97 -13.76
C THR A 110 2.03 -24.89 -14.13
N ALA A 111 1.75 -26.09 -14.62
CA ALA A 111 2.78 -26.90 -15.29
C ALA A 111 3.16 -26.25 -16.63
N GLY A 112 4.44 -26.33 -17.01
CA GLY A 112 4.97 -25.69 -18.20
C GLY A 112 5.45 -24.25 -17.96
N LYS A 113 5.27 -23.40 -18.97
CA LYS A 113 5.74 -22.01 -18.95
C LYS A 113 4.94 -21.18 -17.96
N ASN A 114 5.63 -20.37 -17.16
CA ASN A 114 5.07 -19.39 -16.25
C ASN A 114 5.85 -18.08 -16.38
N ILE A 115 5.19 -16.97 -16.05
CA ILE A 115 5.81 -15.65 -15.95
C ILE A 115 5.65 -15.10 -14.55
N VAL A 116 6.76 -14.60 -13.99
CA VAL A 116 6.76 -13.78 -12.77
C VAL A 116 7.23 -12.39 -13.14
N SER A 117 6.45 -11.38 -12.78
CA SER A 117 6.69 -9.99 -13.14
C SER A 117 6.57 -9.09 -11.92
N ALA A 118 7.40 -8.06 -11.80
CA ALA A 118 7.33 -7.08 -10.72
C ALA A 118 7.32 -5.67 -11.30
N LEU A 119 6.34 -4.87 -10.88
CA LEU A 119 6.35 -3.41 -11.04
C LEU A 119 7.04 -2.85 -9.79
N VAL A 120 8.15 -2.15 -9.96
CA VAL A 120 8.87 -1.44 -8.88
C VAL A 120 8.82 0.05 -9.15
N PHE A 121 8.53 0.83 -8.13
CA PHE A 121 8.49 2.28 -8.25
C PHE A 121 9.20 2.95 -7.07
N ASN A 122 9.83 4.07 -7.40
CA ASN A 122 10.45 4.98 -6.45
C ASN A 122 9.97 6.38 -6.79
N GLU A 123 9.37 7.06 -5.82
CA GLU A 123 8.87 8.43 -6.01
C GLU A 123 9.99 9.48 -5.83
N GLY A 124 11.24 9.05 -5.59
CA GLY A 124 12.41 9.91 -5.48
C GLY A 124 12.25 10.95 -4.38
N GLU A 125 12.55 12.21 -4.67
CA GLU A 125 12.32 13.35 -3.76
C GLU A 125 10.83 13.53 -3.35
N TYR A 126 9.90 13.04 -4.18
CA TYR A 126 8.45 13.15 -3.97
C TYR A 126 7.88 12.04 -3.09
N ARG A 127 8.70 11.05 -2.68
CA ARG A 127 8.26 9.95 -1.83
C ARG A 127 7.61 10.42 -0.53
N PRO A 128 6.60 9.70 -0.01
CA PRO A 128 5.97 10.01 1.27
C PRO A 128 6.98 10.21 2.41
N GLU A 129 6.62 11.00 3.41
CA GLU A 129 7.47 11.24 4.59
C GLU A 129 7.79 9.95 5.34
N ALA A 130 6.82 9.04 5.41
CA ALA A 130 6.99 7.71 6.00
C ALA A 130 7.85 6.74 5.16
N GLN A 131 8.31 7.14 3.96
CA GLN A 131 9.08 6.30 3.05
C GLN A 131 10.58 6.62 3.14
N ILE A 132 11.31 5.76 3.83
CA ILE A 132 12.77 5.71 3.80
C ILE A 132 13.21 4.95 2.53
N SER A 133 14.30 5.39 1.92
CA SER A 133 14.84 4.85 0.66
C SER A 133 16.35 5.04 0.63
N VAL A 134 17.05 4.05 0.08
CA VAL A 134 18.46 4.14 -0.30
C VAL A 134 18.54 4.49 -1.79
N ARG A 135 18.07 3.58 -2.66
CA ARG A 135 18.01 3.75 -4.13
C ARG A 135 17.08 2.71 -4.74
N THR A 136 16.56 2.95 -5.93
CA THR A 136 15.69 1.99 -6.62
C THR A 136 16.37 0.64 -6.81
N ALA A 137 15.75 -0.42 -6.28
CA ALA A 137 16.19 -1.80 -6.47
C ALA A 137 15.06 -2.81 -6.22
N PHE A 138 15.20 -4.02 -6.77
CA PHE A 138 14.29 -5.16 -6.59
C PHE A 138 15.07 -6.38 -6.11
N ILE A 139 14.49 -7.16 -5.19
CA ILE A 139 15.05 -8.44 -4.78
C ILE A 139 13.98 -9.50 -4.60
N MET A 140 14.28 -10.71 -5.05
CA MET A 140 13.46 -11.89 -4.81
C MET A 140 14.36 -13.09 -4.58
N GLN A 141 14.11 -13.85 -3.52
CA GLN A 141 14.85 -15.04 -3.12
C GLN A 141 13.90 -16.23 -2.98
N GLY A 142 14.24 -17.37 -3.56
CA GLY A 142 13.54 -18.62 -3.35
C GLY A 142 13.78 -19.21 -1.96
N ASN A 143 12.74 -19.75 -1.32
CA ASN A 143 12.80 -20.32 0.03
C ASN A 143 13.59 -21.64 0.11
N SER A 144 13.67 -22.42 -0.98
CA SER A 144 14.53 -23.61 -1.11
C SER A 144 15.32 -23.58 -2.43
N ALA A 145 16.04 -24.65 -2.76
CA ALA A 145 16.73 -24.79 -4.04
C ALA A 145 15.77 -24.83 -5.24
N ALA A 146 14.53 -25.33 -5.05
CA ALA A 146 13.53 -25.41 -6.11
C ALA A 146 13.08 -24.03 -6.58
N GLU A 147 12.96 -23.06 -5.66
CA GLU A 147 12.56 -21.69 -5.97
C GLU A 147 13.73 -20.77 -6.34
N GLU A 148 14.99 -21.22 -6.21
CA GLU A 148 16.18 -20.43 -6.59
C GLU A 148 16.17 -20.03 -8.08
N VAL A 149 15.41 -20.75 -8.91
CA VAL A 149 15.17 -20.35 -10.31
C VAL A 149 14.62 -18.93 -10.43
N LEU A 150 13.90 -18.42 -9.42
CA LEU A 150 13.41 -17.04 -9.38
C LEU A 150 14.35 -16.04 -8.71
N ASN A 151 15.49 -16.46 -8.17
CA ASN A 151 16.43 -15.51 -7.54
C ASN A 151 16.74 -14.35 -8.49
N THR A 152 16.65 -13.13 -7.96
CA THR A 152 17.03 -11.92 -8.68
C THR A 152 18.51 -11.94 -8.99
N ASN A 153 18.82 -11.74 -10.27
CA ASN A 153 20.16 -11.68 -10.85
C ASN A 153 20.02 -11.14 -12.29
N ARG A 154 21.11 -11.14 -13.06
CA ARG A 154 21.16 -10.60 -14.44
C ARG A 154 20.28 -11.35 -15.47
N SER A 155 19.71 -12.51 -15.13
CA SER A 155 18.76 -13.22 -16.01
C SER A 155 17.37 -12.60 -16.05
N TRP A 156 17.03 -11.75 -15.07
CA TRP A 156 15.80 -10.97 -15.12
C TRP A 156 15.90 -9.92 -16.22
N LYS A 157 14.81 -9.75 -16.97
CA LYS A 157 14.65 -8.63 -17.90
C LYS A 157 14.01 -7.45 -17.20
N CYS A 158 14.32 -6.24 -17.65
CA CYS A 158 13.75 -5.02 -17.12
C CYS A 158 13.63 -3.91 -18.16
N ILE A 159 12.74 -2.96 -17.87
CA ILE A 159 12.60 -1.71 -18.61
C ILE A 159 12.14 -0.61 -17.66
N ARG A 160 12.62 0.62 -17.87
CA ARG A 160 12.09 1.83 -17.21
C ARG A 160 10.90 2.34 -18.01
N ASP A 161 9.79 2.62 -17.32
CA ASP A 161 8.69 3.37 -17.91
C ASP A 161 8.98 4.87 -17.82
N VAL A 162 9.03 5.52 -18.99
CA VAL A 162 9.31 6.96 -19.10
C VAL A 162 8.03 7.80 -19.26
N GLY A 163 6.86 7.16 -19.34
CA GLY A 163 5.57 7.82 -19.44
C GLY A 163 5.02 8.34 -18.12
N HIS A 164 5.64 8.00 -16.98
CA HIS A 164 5.19 8.43 -15.65
C HIS A 164 6.04 9.59 -15.10
N LEU A 165 5.36 10.62 -14.63
CA LEU A 165 5.94 11.78 -13.94
C LEU A 165 5.15 12.10 -12.66
N PRO A 166 5.77 12.71 -11.65
CA PRO A 166 5.07 13.16 -10.45
C PRO A 166 4.25 14.42 -10.74
N ILE A 167 3.09 14.54 -10.09
CA ILE A 167 2.35 15.80 -9.94
C ILE A 167 2.57 16.30 -8.51
N PRO A 168 3.54 17.20 -8.29
CA PRO A 168 3.74 17.80 -6.97
C PRO A 168 2.60 18.77 -6.62
N GLY A 169 2.49 19.10 -5.33
CA GLY A 169 1.65 20.23 -4.89
C GLY A 169 0.44 19.91 -4.02
N PHE A 170 0.13 18.63 -3.70
CA PHE A 170 -0.94 18.29 -2.76
C PHE A 170 -0.41 17.70 -1.44
N PHE A 171 -0.33 18.54 -0.40
CA PHE A 171 0.17 18.27 0.96
C PHE A 171 1.60 17.66 0.99
N PHE A 172 2.36 17.84 2.06
CA PHE A 172 3.80 17.48 2.02
C PHE A 172 4.08 16.00 2.36
N SER A 173 3.32 15.40 3.28
CA SER A 173 3.63 14.09 3.86
C SER A 173 3.22 12.86 3.05
N ALA A 174 1.97 12.76 2.58
CA ALA A 174 1.52 11.58 1.83
C ALA A 174 2.01 11.58 0.35
N SER A 175 1.73 10.45 -0.35
CA SER A 175 2.14 10.23 -1.75
C SER A 175 1.64 11.34 -2.68
N LYS A 176 2.35 11.57 -3.80
CA LYS A 176 1.94 12.58 -4.77
C LYS A 176 0.98 12.02 -5.81
N GLY A 177 0.50 12.91 -6.68
CA GLY A 177 -0.25 12.52 -7.87
C GLY A 177 0.66 12.04 -8.99
N GLU A 178 0.07 11.42 -9.99
CA GLU A 178 0.76 10.85 -11.16
C GLU A 178 0.31 11.57 -12.43
N LEU A 179 1.27 11.99 -13.25
CA LEU A 179 1.06 12.41 -14.63
C LEU A 179 1.52 11.27 -15.53
N VAL A 180 0.60 10.71 -16.31
CA VAL A 180 0.90 9.57 -17.20
C VAL A 180 0.64 9.93 -18.65
N ASN A 181 1.69 9.97 -19.46
CA ASN A 181 1.54 10.04 -20.90
C ASN A 181 1.46 8.63 -21.47
N MET A 182 0.25 8.17 -21.78
CA MET A 182 0.03 6.81 -22.25
C MET A 182 0.83 6.50 -23.51
N SER A 183 1.14 7.49 -24.37
CA SER A 183 1.93 7.26 -25.58
C SER A 183 3.36 6.77 -25.29
N GLN A 184 3.88 7.08 -24.10
CA GLN A 184 5.25 6.79 -23.65
C GLN A 184 5.32 5.64 -22.64
N THR A 185 4.18 5.10 -22.19
CA THR A 185 4.17 3.96 -21.27
C THR A 185 4.48 2.66 -21.99
N VAL A 186 4.89 1.64 -21.21
CA VAL A 186 4.96 0.26 -21.68
C VAL A 186 3.59 -0.17 -22.19
N LYS A 187 3.56 -0.70 -23.41
CA LYS A 187 2.32 -1.08 -24.12
C LYS A 187 1.92 -2.51 -23.82
N GLY A 188 0.62 -2.76 -23.89
CA GLY A 188 0.03 -4.09 -23.76
C GLY A 188 0.09 -4.65 -22.34
N ASP A 189 -0.37 -5.89 -22.19
CA ASP A 189 -0.31 -6.59 -20.91
C ASP A 189 1.10 -7.17 -20.67
N TRP A 190 1.97 -6.32 -20.12
CA TRP A 190 3.33 -6.69 -19.70
C TRP A 190 3.35 -7.71 -18.57
N THR A 191 2.23 -8.24 -18.07
CA THR A 191 2.18 -9.34 -17.10
C THR A 191 1.80 -10.68 -17.74
N ALA A 192 1.43 -10.67 -19.03
CA ALA A 192 1.06 -11.86 -19.78
C ALA A 192 2.27 -12.76 -20.08
N ILE A 193 1.98 -14.06 -20.18
CA ILE A 193 2.97 -15.13 -20.45
C ILE A 193 3.58 -15.05 -21.85
N ASN A 194 2.85 -14.51 -22.82
CA ASN A 194 3.26 -14.40 -24.22
C ASN A 194 3.61 -12.97 -24.63
N TYR A 195 3.80 -12.09 -23.64
CA TYR A 195 4.27 -10.73 -23.90
C TYR A 195 5.68 -10.76 -24.52
N ASP A 196 5.86 -10.00 -25.59
CA ASP A 196 7.15 -9.85 -26.25
C ASP A 196 8.04 -8.86 -25.48
N ASP A 197 8.98 -9.40 -24.72
CA ASP A 197 10.01 -8.65 -23.99
C ASP A 197 11.39 -8.72 -24.67
N THR A 198 11.46 -9.00 -25.98
CA THR A 198 12.75 -9.07 -26.71
C THR A 198 13.53 -7.77 -26.69
N ALA A 199 12.85 -6.62 -26.68
CA ALA A 199 13.46 -5.31 -26.58
C ALA A 199 13.89 -4.92 -25.15
N TRP A 200 13.52 -5.69 -24.13
CA TRP A 200 13.86 -5.39 -22.73
C TRP A 200 15.29 -5.79 -22.43
N GLN A 201 15.97 -4.96 -21.64
CA GLN A 201 17.37 -5.17 -21.28
C GLN A 201 17.47 -6.12 -20.08
N SER A 202 18.60 -6.82 -19.94
CA SER A 202 18.90 -7.53 -18.70
C SER A 202 19.06 -6.56 -17.53
N ALA A 203 18.56 -6.96 -16.36
CA ALA A 203 18.75 -6.20 -15.13
C ALA A 203 20.22 -6.20 -14.69
N ASN A 204 20.66 -5.09 -14.09
CA ASN A 204 21.99 -4.98 -13.51
C ASN A 204 21.97 -5.37 -12.04
N LYS A 205 23.01 -6.11 -11.61
CA LYS A 205 23.30 -6.31 -10.19
C LYS A 205 23.69 -4.97 -9.57
N VAL A 206 23.02 -4.60 -8.48
CA VAL A 206 23.34 -3.46 -7.62
C VAL A 206 24.29 -3.93 -6.52
N MET A 207 23.88 -4.95 -5.75
CA MET A 207 24.65 -5.54 -4.66
C MET A 207 24.08 -6.89 -4.23
N ASP A 208 24.78 -7.62 -3.36
CA ASP A 208 24.27 -8.85 -2.76
C ASP A 208 23.09 -8.53 -1.80
N GLY A 209 22.10 -9.43 -1.72
CA GLY A 209 21.15 -9.39 -0.60
C GLY A 209 21.84 -9.77 0.71
N LYS A 210 21.51 -9.06 1.80
CA LYS A 210 22.05 -9.31 3.14
C LYS A 210 20.94 -9.33 4.17
N ILE A 211 20.92 -10.35 5.02
CA ILE A 211 20.04 -10.39 6.18
C ILE A 211 20.58 -9.46 7.27
N LYS A 212 19.68 -8.96 8.13
CA LYS A 212 20.07 -8.20 9.31
C LYS A 212 21.13 -8.95 10.14
N GLY A 213 22.15 -8.21 10.59
CA GLY A 213 23.33 -8.76 11.27
C GLY A 213 24.50 -9.09 10.35
N THR A 214 24.26 -9.20 9.03
CA THR A 214 25.32 -9.38 8.00
C THR A 214 25.43 -8.19 7.05
N ALA A 215 24.41 -7.32 7.01
CA ALA A 215 24.40 -6.07 6.28
C ALA A 215 25.32 -5.03 6.94
N TRP A 216 25.97 -4.17 6.15
CA TRP A 216 26.87 -3.13 6.65
C TRP A 216 26.56 -1.76 6.06
N GLY A 217 26.75 -0.70 6.85
CA GLY A 217 26.57 0.68 6.38
C GLY A 217 25.14 1.00 5.90
N ILE A 218 25.01 1.36 4.61
CA ILE A 218 23.74 1.76 3.98
C ILE A 218 23.00 0.60 3.29
N ASP A 219 23.47 -0.64 3.47
CA ASP A 219 22.84 -1.83 2.93
C ASP A 219 21.39 -1.97 3.44
N TRP A 220 20.53 -2.57 2.62
CA TRP A 220 19.22 -3.02 3.06
C TRP A 220 19.35 -4.25 3.96
N ALA A 221 19.25 -4.06 5.28
CA ALA A 221 19.29 -5.16 6.25
C ALA A 221 17.95 -5.90 6.28
N LEU A 222 17.86 -6.99 5.50
CA LEU A 222 16.62 -7.73 5.28
C LEU A 222 16.11 -8.40 6.56
N VAL A 223 14.82 -8.17 6.86
CA VAL A 223 14.05 -8.82 7.95
C VAL A 223 12.69 -9.30 7.41
N PRO A 224 12.13 -10.40 7.94
CA PRO A 224 10.79 -10.84 7.53
C PRO A 224 9.74 -9.83 7.97
N ALA A 225 8.80 -9.51 7.08
CA ALA A 225 7.58 -8.80 7.44
C ALA A 225 6.75 -9.64 8.44
N THR A 226 6.17 -8.98 9.43
CA THR A 226 5.38 -9.61 10.50
C THR A 226 3.88 -9.54 10.27
N LEU A 227 3.44 -8.73 9.30
CA LEU A 227 2.04 -8.45 9.05
C LEU A 227 1.46 -9.38 7.97
N PRO A 228 0.16 -9.71 8.04
CA PRO A 228 -0.52 -10.41 6.96
C PRO A 228 -0.62 -9.56 5.69
N ALA A 229 -0.90 -10.22 4.56
CA ALA A 229 -1.22 -9.53 3.33
C ALA A 229 -2.44 -8.60 3.52
N ARG A 230 -2.34 -7.41 2.94
CA ARG A 230 -3.41 -6.41 2.95
C ARG A 230 -4.65 -6.93 2.25
N GLU A 231 -5.82 -6.46 2.71
CA GLU A 231 -7.06 -6.69 1.99
C GLU A 231 -6.99 -6.05 0.60
N MET A 232 -7.55 -6.74 -0.40
CA MET A 232 -7.69 -6.27 -1.77
C MET A 232 -9.07 -6.67 -2.29
N THR A 233 -10.04 -5.76 -2.17
CA THR A 233 -11.44 -6.06 -2.48
C THR A 233 -11.95 -5.13 -3.58
N TYR A 234 -12.50 -5.69 -4.66
CA TYR A 234 -13.13 -4.89 -5.71
C TYR A 234 -14.24 -3.99 -5.12
N GLN A 235 -14.20 -2.70 -5.46
CA GLN A 235 -15.11 -1.69 -4.94
C GLN A 235 -15.74 -0.88 -6.09
N ARG A 236 -17.03 -1.09 -6.29
CA ARG A 236 -17.85 -0.33 -7.23
C ARG A 236 -18.16 1.06 -6.67
N ILE A 237 -18.13 2.06 -7.54
CA ILE A 237 -18.56 3.43 -7.21
C ILE A 237 -20.10 3.48 -7.35
N PRO A 238 -20.86 3.82 -6.30
CA PRO A 238 -22.32 3.68 -6.33
C PRO A 238 -23.07 4.81 -7.03
N LYS A 239 -22.54 6.04 -7.03
CA LYS A 239 -23.34 7.22 -7.40
C LYS A 239 -22.60 8.22 -8.28
N LEU A 240 -23.29 8.72 -9.30
CA LEU A 240 -22.96 9.95 -10.02
C LEU A 240 -23.74 11.09 -9.37
N ARG A 241 -23.04 12.14 -8.92
CA ARG A 241 -23.65 13.32 -8.29
C ARG A 241 -23.98 14.39 -9.31
N THR A 242 -23.03 14.69 -10.19
CA THR A 242 -23.19 15.70 -11.24
C THR A 242 -22.47 15.27 -12.52
N ALA A 243 -23.00 15.69 -13.66
CA ALA A 243 -22.38 15.56 -14.96
C ALA A 243 -22.56 16.87 -15.72
N VAL A 244 -21.45 17.45 -16.18
CA VAL A 244 -21.40 18.69 -16.96
C VAL A 244 -20.72 18.38 -18.28
N GLY A 245 -21.25 18.89 -19.39
CA GLY A 245 -20.69 18.70 -20.74
C GLY A 245 -21.20 17.46 -21.48
N MET A 246 -21.95 16.56 -20.83
CA MET A 246 -22.65 15.46 -21.49
C MET A 246 -23.82 14.93 -20.67
N LYS A 247 -24.73 14.19 -21.32
CA LYS A 247 -25.69 13.32 -20.63
C LYS A 247 -25.04 11.97 -20.36
N VAL A 248 -25.15 11.48 -19.13
CA VAL A 248 -24.59 10.18 -18.71
C VAL A 248 -25.74 9.21 -18.43
N PRO A 249 -25.66 7.94 -18.89
CA PRO A 249 -26.66 6.93 -18.57
C PRO A 249 -26.85 6.79 -17.05
N ALA A 250 -28.10 6.65 -16.61
CA ALA A 250 -28.43 6.52 -15.18
C ALA A 250 -27.80 5.30 -14.49
N THR A 251 -27.35 4.31 -15.26
CA THR A 251 -26.66 3.11 -14.78
C THR A 251 -25.20 3.34 -14.40
N PHE A 252 -24.54 4.36 -14.96
CA PHE A 252 -23.15 4.68 -14.65
C PHE A 252 -23.07 5.60 -13.42
N PRO A 253 -22.14 5.38 -12.48
CA PRO A 253 -21.12 4.33 -12.42
C PRO A 253 -21.55 3.07 -11.64
N ALA A 254 -22.80 3.01 -11.16
CA ALA A 254 -23.29 1.96 -10.26
C ALA A 254 -23.18 0.55 -10.87
N LYS A 255 -23.31 0.45 -12.19
CA LYS A 255 -23.05 -0.76 -12.98
C LYS A 255 -21.94 -0.45 -13.98
N LYS A 256 -21.14 -1.46 -14.30
CA LYS A 256 -20.16 -1.37 -15.40
C LYS A 256 -20.93 -1.11 -16.70
N ALA A 257 -20.75 0.08 -17.24
CA ALA A 257 -21.37 0.52 -18.49
C ALA A 257 -20.41 1.51 -19.16
N PRO A 258 -20.00 1.26 -20.42
CA PRO A 258 -19.12 2.18 -21.11
C PRO A 258 -19.85 3.49 -21.41
N ILE A 259 -19.15 4.62 -21.29
CA ILE A 259 -19.67 5.93 -21.70
C ILE A 259 -18.73 6.55 -22.73
N THR A 260 -19.29 7.09 -23.81
CA THR A 260 -18.52 7.74 -24.88
C THR A 260 -18.55 9.24 -24.69
N ILE A 261 -17.38 9.83 -24.50
CA ILE A 261 -17.15 11.26 -24.44
C ILE A 261 -16.88 11.74 -25.87
N PRO A 262 -17.72 12.62 -26.44
CA PRO A 262 -17.57 13.06 -27.83
C PRO A 262 -16.23 13.74 -28.10
N ALA A 263 -15.79 13.75 -29.35
CA ALA A 263 -14.67 14.59 -29.78
C ALA A 263 -14.93 16.08 -29.47
N ASN A 264 -13.87 16.84 -29.26
CA ASN A 264 -13.88 18.28 -29.03
C ASN A 264 -14.79 18.72 -27.87
N SER A 265 -14.82 17.94 -26.80
CA SER A 265 -15.67 18.20 -25.63
C SER A 265 -14.88 18.26 -24.33
N LEU A 266 -15.42 19.01 -23.37
CA LEU A 266 -14.98 19.03 -21.98
C LEU A 266 -16.10 18.45 -21.13
N VAL A 267 -15.85 17.32 -20.50
CA VAL A 267 -16.79 16.66 -19.59
C VAL A 267 -16.23 16.66 -18.17
N THR A 268 -17.07 17.00 -17.20
CA THR A 268 -16.76 16.88 -15.77
C THR A 268 -17.82 16.04 -15.08
N LEU A 269 -17.39 14.96 -14.42
CA LEU A 269 -18.24 14.06 -13.63
C LEU A 269 -17.80 14.11 -12.17
N LEU A 270 -18.76 14.26 -11.26
CA LEU A 270 -18.53 14.09 -9.82
C LEU A 270 -19.14 12.77 -9.36
N LEU A 271 -18.28 11.85 -8.93
CA LEU A 271 -18.65 10.52 -8.46
C LEU A 271 -18.57 10.48 -6.94
N ASP A 272 -19.45 9.71 -6.30
CA ASP A 272 -19.57 9.59 -4.84
C ASP A 272 -19.55 8.10 -4.46
N GLN A 273 -18.51 7.72 -3.71
CA GLN A 273 -18.34 6.39 -3.12
C GLN A 273 -19.31 6.13 -1.96
N THR A 274 -20.09 7.14 -1.57
CA THR A 274 -21.06 7.22 -0.46
C THR A 274 -20.47 7.10 0.93
N VAL A 275 -19.27 6.52 1.03
CA VAL A 275 -18.46 6.38 2.23
C VAL A 275 -17.01 6.73 1.92
N LEU A 276 -16.24 7.11 2.93
CA LEU A 276 -14.79 7.26 2.78
C LEU A 276 -14.16 5.88 2.53
N THR A 277 -13.17 5.81 1.65
CA THR A 277 -12.47 4.56 1.30
C THR A 277 -10.99 4.81 1.03
N ASN A 278 -10.18 3.78 1.18
CA ASN A 278 -8.82 3.70 0.66
C ASN A 278 -8.83 2.72 -0.50
N ALA A 279 -8.51 3.16 -1.71
CA ALA A 279 -8.52 2.27 -2.86
C ALA A 279 -7.44 2.60 -3.88
N TYR A 280 -6.91 1.56 -4.53
CA TYR A 280 -6.23 1.71 -5.82
C TYR A 280 -7.28 1.98 -6.89
N VAL A 281 -7.23 3.16 -7.51
CA VAL A 281 -8.24 3.56 -8.49
C VAL A 281 -7.80 3.10 -9.87
N THR A 282 -8.68 2.40 -10.57
CA THR A 282 -8.45 1.89 -11.93
C THR A 282 -9.41 2.54 -12.91
N LEU A 283 -8.86 3.16 -13.95
CA LEU A 283 -9.58 3.70 -15.10
C LEU A 283 -9.19 2.89 -16.34
N ASN A 284 -10.18 2.25 -16.96
CA ASN A 284 -10.05 1.58 -18.26
C ASN A 284 -10.74 2.44 -19.31
N PHE A 285 -10.06 2.68 -20.43
CA PHE A 285 -10.54 3.58 -21.47
C PHE A 285 -9.96 3.25 -22.85
N SER A 286 -10.60 3.78 -23.89
CA SER A 286 -10.25 3.51 -25.28
C SER A 286 -10.41 4.77 -26.14
N GLY A 287 -9.52 4.93 -27.12
CA GLY A 287 -9.56 6.05 -28.06
C GLY A 287 -9.09 7.37 -27.44
N GLY A 288 -9.58 8.48 -28.00
CA GLY A 288 -9.34 9.82 -27.50
C GLY A 288 -7.88 10.26 -27.62
N LYS A 289 -7.24 10.08 -28.77
CA LYS A 289 -5.85 10.52 -28.98
C LYS A 289 -5.63 11.95 -28.48
N ASP A 290 -4.59 12.13 -27.66
CA ASP A 290 -4.19 13.38 -27.02
C ASP A 290 -5.24 14.00 -26.08
N ALA A 291 -6.26 13.23 -25.68
CA ALA A 291 -7.22 13.65 -24.68
C ALA A 291 -6.56 13.75 -23.30
N GLY A 292 -6.84 14.85 -22.60
CA GLY A 292 -6.45 15.02 -21.21
C GLY A 292 -7.51 14.43 -20.28
N ILE A 293 -7.10 13.58 -19.34
CA ILE A 293 -7.96 13.00 -18.32
C ILE A 293 -7.41 13.43 -16.95
N SER A 294 -8.27 13.86 -16.03
CA SER A 294 -7.86 14.12 -14.64
C SER A 294 -8.81 13.43 -13.67
N LEU A 295 -8.23 12.74 -12.69
CA LEU A 295 -8.93 12.11 -11.58
C LEU A 295 -8.55 12.86 -10.30
N GLY A 296 -9.45 13.70 -9.80
CA GLY A 296 -9.31 14.34 -8.49
C GLY A 296 -9.95 13.51 -7.39
N TYR A 297 -9.36 13.49 -6.21
CA TYR A 297 -9.81 12.73 -5.03
C TYR A 297 -10.09 13.69 -3.87
N ALA A 298 -11.22 13.53 -3.18
CA ALA A 298 -11.52 14.35 -2.00
C ALA A 298 -12.36 13.59 -0.97
N GLU A 299 -12.11 13.85 0.32
CA GLU A 299 -12.94 13.36 1.42
C GLU A 299 -14.27 14.12 1.53
N THR A 300 -14.25 15.39 1.14
CA THR A 300 -15.37 16.36 1.19
C THR A 300 -15.11 17.47 0.19
N LEU A 301 -16.17 18.19 -0.17
CA LEU A 301 -16.06 19.45 -0.89
C LEU A 301 -16.07 20.63 0.09
N TYR A 302 -15.50 21.75 -0.33
CA TYR A 302 -15.33 22.96 0.48
C TYR A 302 -16.41 23.98 0.17
N ILE A 303 -16.72 24.85 1.13
CA ILE A 303 -17.59 26.00 0.87
C ILE A 303 -16.90 26.88 -0.19
N LYS A 304 -17.62 27.21 -1.26
CA LYS A 304 -17.08 28.03 -2.35
C LYS A 304 -16.56 29.37 -1.82
N GLY A 305 -15.35 29.75 -2.25
CA GLY A 305 -14.71 31.00 -1.79
C GLY A 305 -14.09 30.92 -0.40
N SER A 306 -14.06 29.75 0.24
CA SER A 306 -13.39 29.55 1.54
C SER A 306 -11.90 29.24 1.42
N ASP A 307 -11.34 29.18 0.21
CA ASP A 307 -9.92 28.89 -0.04
C ASP A 307 -9.47 27.59 0.64
N GLY A 308 -10.33 26.56 0.60
CA GLY A 308 -10.05 25.26 1.21
C GLY A 308 -10.04 25.22 2.75
N ARG A 309 -10.54 26.25 3.43
CA ARG A 309 -10.49 26.33 4.91
C ARG A 309 -11.76 25.87 5.59
N ARG A 310 -12.92 26.00 4.94
CA ARG A 310 -14.22 25.67 5.54
C ARG A 310 -14.88 24.48 4.87
N LYS A 311 -15.00 23.41 5.64
CA LYS A 311 -15.80 22.22 5.29
C LYS A 311 -17.25 22.49 5.76
N GLY A 312 -18.23 22.20 4.89
CA GLY A 312 -19.66 22.25 5.22
C GLY A 312 -20.19 20.87 5.62
N ASN A 313 -21.49 20.64 5.44
CA ASN A 313 -22.01 19.27 5.46
C ASN A 313 -21.33 18.46 4.34
N ARG A 314 -20.67 17.35 4.72
CA ARG A 314 -19.88 16.53 3.80
C ARG A 314 -20.71 15.84 2.72
N ASN A 315 -22.05 15.80 2.84
CA ASN A 315 -22.95 15.26 1.81
C ASN A 315 -23.30 16.28 0.72
N ASP A 316 -23.17 17.58 1.00
CA ASP A 316 -23.54 18.64 0.07
C ASP A 316 -22.50 18.75 -1.04
N VAL A 317 -22.97 18.89 -2.28
CA VAL A 317 -22.10 19.05 -3.45
C VAL A 317 -22.43 20.25 -4.31
N GLU A 318 -23.60 20.85 -4.10
CA GLU A 318 -24.04 22.06 -4.78
C GLU A 318 -23.39 23.28 -4.12
N ASP A 319 -22.99 24.26 -4.94
CA ASP A 319 -22.27 25.45 -4.48
C ASP A 319 -21.06 25.12 -3.59
N ARG A 320 -20.33 24.06 -3.94
CA ARG A 320 -19.09 23.64 -3.30
C ARG A 320 -17.92 23.68 -4.28
N GLU A 321 -16.72 23.73 -3.71
CA GLU A 321 -15.47 23.72 -4.44
C GLU A 321 -14.72 22.40 -4.21
N PHE A 322 -14.20 21.83 -5.29
CA PHE A 322 -13.41 20.61 -5.25
C PHE A 322 -11.93 20.95 -5.13
N ILE A 323 -11.33 20.62 -3.99
CA ILE A 323 -9.91 20.79 -3.71
C ILE A 323 -9.39 19.44 -3.22
N GLY A 324 -8.40 18.89 -3.91
CA GLY A 324 -7.90 17.56 -3.58
C GLY A 324 -6.71 17.13 -4.42
N ARG A 325 -6.11 15.99 -4.04
CA ARG A 325 -5.05 15.33 -4.82
C ARG A 325 -5.60 14.97 -6.19
N LYS A 326 -4.77 14.99 -7.23
CA LYS A 326 -5.17 14.53 -8.56
C LYS A 326 -4.11 13.67 -9.23
N ASP A 327 -4.59 12.75 -10.05
CA ASP A 327 -3.82 12.09 -11.11
C ASP A 327 -4.26 12.69 -12.46
N SER A 328 -3.38 12.68 -13.47
CA SER A 328 -3.65 13.20 -14.80
C SER A 328 -3.06 12.28 -15.87
N LEU A 329 -3.78 12.05 -16.96
CA LEU A 329 -3.39 11.16 -18.03
C LEU A 329 -3.49 11.89 -19.37
N ILE A 330 -2.64 11.52 -20.32
CA ILE A 330 -2.75 11.88 -21.74
C ILE A 330 -2.97 10.58 -22.49
N ALA A 331 -4.15 10.41 -23.08
CA ALA A 331 -4.51 9.21 -23.84
C ALA A 331 -3.76 9.14 -25.18
N ASP A 332 -3.41 7.93 -25.61
CA ASP A 332 -2.62 7.73 -26.85
C ASP A 332 -3.47 7.43 -28.10
N GLY A 333 -4.78 7.25 -27.94
CA GLY A 333 -5.74 6.92 -28.99
C GLY A 333 -5.99 5.43 -29.21
N THR A 334 -5.23 4.55 -28.55
CA THR A 334 -5.40 3.10 -28.67
C THR A 334 -6.58 2.58 -27.85
N LYS A 335 -7.06 1.38 -28.18
CA LYS A 335 -8.12 0.70 -27.43
C LYS A 335 -7.53 -0.06 -26.25
N GLY A 336 -8.28 -0.17 -25.16
CA GLY A 336 -7.92 -0.97 -24.00
C GLY A 336 -6.76 -0.40 -23.18
N GLN A 337 -6.64 0.93 -23.14
CA GLN A 337 -5.71 1.61 -22.22
C GLN A 337 -6.21 1.43 -20.77
N SER A 338 -5.27 1.30 -19.84
CA SER A 338 -5.58 1.16 -18.41
C SER A 338 -4.60 1.96 -17.56
N PHE A 339 -5.13 2.62 -16.54
CA PHE A 339 -4.36 3.28 -15.50
C PHE A 339 -4.84 2.78 -14.14
N THR A 340 -3.93 2.29 -13.32
CA THR A 340 -4.17 1.98 -11.91
C THR A 340 -3.16 2.73 -11.06
N THR A 341 -3.62 3.46 -10.04
CA THR A 341 -2.73 4.25 -9.17
C THR A 341 -1.63 3.39 -8.53
N LEU A 342 -0.41 3.93 -8.42
CA LEU A 342 0.72 3.24 -7.81
C LEU A 342 0.49 2.99 -6.31
N ASN A 343 0.16 4.07 -5.60
CA ASN A 343 -0.30 4.07 -4.22
C ASN A 343 -1.84 4.13 -4.15
N PHE A 344 -2.44 3.74 -3.04
CA PHE A 344 -3.88 3.95 -2.84
C PHE A 344 -4.21 5.46 -2.76
N ARG A 345 -5.46 5.79 -3.02
CA ARG A 345 -6.04 7.12 -2.79
C ARG A 345 -7.12 6.98 -1.73
N THR A 346 -7.14 7.91 -0.78
CA THR A 346 -8.29 8.04 0.13
C THR A 346 -9.28 9.01 -0.48
N TYR A 347 -10.54 8.62 -0.56
CA TYR A 347 -11.58 9.50 -1.10
C TYR A 347 -12.97 9.08 -0.63
N ARG A 348 -13.89 10.03 -0.70
CA ARG A 348 -15.31 9.76 -0.90
C ARG A 348 -15.73 10.20 -2.29
N TYR A 349 -15.22 11.35 -2.74
CA TYR A 349 -15.54 11.93 -4.04
C TYR A 349 -14.40 11.74 -5.02
N ILE A 350 -14.74 11.35 -6.25
CA ILE A 350 -13.84 11.41 -7.40
C ILE A 350 -14.38 12.45 -8.38
N ARG A 351 -13.57 13.44 -8.75
CA ARG A 351 -13.87 14.34 -9.87
C ARG A 351 -13.11 13.86 -11.10
N LEU A 352 -13.83 13.35 -12.07
CA LEU A 352 -13.28 12.95 -13.37
C LEU A 352 -13.50 14.09 -14.36
N ILE A 353 -12.43 14.61 -14.94
CA ILE A 353 -12.46 15.59 -16.02
C ILE A 353 -11.85 14.96 -17.25
N VAL A 354 -12.53 15.04 -18.39
CA VAL A 354 -11.99 14.59 -19.69
C VAL A 354 -12.13 15.72 -20.70
N GLN A 355 -11.00 16.09 -21.30
CA GLN A 355 -10.92 17.02 -22.42
C GLN A 355 -10.48 16.24 -23.65
N THR A 356 -11.41 15.92 -24.55
CA THR A 356 -11.09 15.27 -25.81
C THR A 356 -10.57 16.27 -26.85
N LYS A 357 -9.86 15.74 -27.85
CA LYS A 357 -9.44 16.43 -29.07
C LYS A 357 -10.30 15.95 -30.24
N ASN A 358 -9.70 15.70 -31.40
CA ASN A 358 -10.42 15.31 -32.61
C ASN A 358 -11.03 13.90 -32.55
N GLU A 359 -10.69 13.10 -31.54
CA GLU A 359 -11.21 11.76 -31.35
C GLU A 359 -12.08 11.66 -30.09
N PRO A 360 -13.20 10.90 -30.14
CA PRO A 360 -13.96 10.58 -28.95
C PRO A 360 -13.16 9.64 -28.04
N LEU A 361 -13.41 9.71 -26.74
CA LEU A 361 -12.85 8.82 -25.74
C LEU A 361 -13.96 7.98 -25.12
N VAL A 362 -13.76 6.66 -25.03
CA VAL A 362 -14.66 5.76 -24.32
C VAL A 362 -14.08 5.49 -22.95
N ILE A 363 -14.84 5.77 -21.89
CA ILE A 363 -14.55 5.24 -20.56
C ILE A 363 -15.18 3.86 -20.50
N ASP A 364 -14.35 2.83 -20.48
CA ASP A 364 -14.78 1.44 -20.44
C ASP A 364 -15.21 1.02 -19.02
N ASP A 365 -14.46 1.47 -18.01
CA ASP A 365 -14.77 1.29 -16.59
C ASP A 365 -13.94 2.24 -15.70
N LEU A 366 -14.43 2.56 -14.51
CA LEU A 366 -13.69 3.33 -13.50
C LEU A 366 -14.05 2.84 -12.10
N PHE A 367 -13.19 2.08 -11.42
CA PHE A 367 -13.48 1.44 -10.12
C PHE A 367 -12.35 1.59 -9.10
N GLY A 368 -12.62 1.27 -7.84
CA GLY A 368 -11.62 1.14 -6.80
C GLY A 368 -11.31 -0.32 -6.48
N THR A 369 -10.10 -0.61 -6.03
CA THR A 369 -9.79 -1.84 -5.28
C THR A 369 -9.44 -1.42 -3.86
N PHE A 370 -10.35 -1.67 -2.93
CA PHE A 370 -10.20 -1.33 -1.51
C PHE A 370 -8.95 -2.00 -0.94
N THR A 371 -8.23 -1.26 -0.09
CA THR A 371 -7.09 -1.80 0.65
C THR A 371 -7.03 -1.28 2.09
N GLY A 372 -6.58 -2.15 2.99
CA GLY A 372 -6.47 -1.90 4.43
C GLY A 372 -5.78 -3.08 5.11
N TYR A 373 -5.41 -2.89 6.37
CA TYR A 373 -5.05 -4.00 7.24
C TYR A 373 -6.28 -4.93 7.38
N PRO A 374 -6.12 -6.27 7.27
CA PRO A 374 -7.25 -7.19 7.16
C PRO A 374 -7.92 -7.50 8.51
N PHE A 375 -8.24 -6.47 9.30
CA PHE A 375 -8.94 -6.64 10.57
C PHE A 375 -10.31 -7.28 10.37
N LYS A 376 -10.64 -8.24 11.24
CA LYS A 376 -11.98 -8.79 11.38
C LYS A 376 -12.62 -8.23 12.65
N ARG A 377 -13.71 -7.47 12.50
CA ARG A 377 -14.50 -6.99 13.63
C ARG A 377 -15.26 -8.17 14.23
N THR A 378 -14.89 -8.58 15.43
CA THR A 378 -15.52 -9.70 16.15
C THR A 378 -16.37 -9.23 17.32
N ALA A 379 -16.19 -7.98 17.78
CA ALA A 379 -16.99 -7.42 18.85
C ALA A 379 -18.35 -6.91 18.35
N THR A 380 -19.38 -7.16 19.14
CA THR A 380 -20.74 -6.65 18.94
C THR A 380 -21.14 -5.79 20.13
N PHE A 381 -21.86 -4.69 19.87
CA PHE A 381 -22.45 -3.86 20.92
C PHE A 381 -23.97 -3.94 20.81
N SER A 382 -24.64 -4.14 21.95
CA SER A 382 -26.10 -4.16 22.05
C SER A 382 -26.56 -3.39 23.27
N THR A 383 -27.55 -2.52 23.10
CA THR A 383 -28.17 -1.75 24.19
C THR A 383 -29.70 -1.88 24.12
N THR A 384 -30.36 -1.76 25.27
CA THR A 384 -31.83 -1.74 25.39
C THR A 384 -32.43 -0.33 25.27
N SER A 385 -31.59 0.70 25.08
CA SER A 385 -32.04 2.09 24.95
C SER A 385 -32.76 2.37 23.62
N ALA A 386 -33.69 3.33 23.64
CA ALA A 386 -34.39 3.79 22.44
C ALA A 386 -33.44 4.41 21.38
N ASP A 387 -32.26 4.89 21.80
CA ASP A 387 -31.23 5.52 20.94
C ASP A 387 -30.26 4.51 20.28
N ASN A 388 -30.61 3.23 20.25
CA ASN A 388 -29.73 2.15 19.75
C ASN A 388 -29.20 2.40 18.34
N ASN A 389 -29.99 3.04 17.46
CA ASN A 389 -29.59 3.33 16.08
C ASN A 389 -28.48 4.38 15.98
N GLU A 390 -28.53 5.44 16.78
CA GLU A 390 -27.51 6.50 16.76
C GLU A 390 -26.19 5.97 17.31
N ILE A 391 -26.21 5.24 18.42
CA ILE A 391 -25.01 4.62 19.00
C ILE A 391 -24.37 3.63 18.01
N THR A 392 -25.18 2.80 17.35
CA THR A 392 -24.69 1.88 16.32
C THR A 392 -24.00 2.63 15.18
N GLN A 393 -24.59 3.73 14.69
CA GLN A 393 -23.98 4.56 13.65
C GLN A 393 -22.65 5.19 14.10
N ILE A 394 -22.55 5.69 15.34
CA ILE A 394 -21.30 6.23 15.89
C ILE A 394 -20.22 5.16 15.90
N LEU A 395 -20.54 3.95 16.37
CA LEU A 395 -19.58 2.83 16.43
C LEU A 395 -19.15 2.38 15.03
N ASP A 396 -20.06 2.36 14.06
CA ASP A 396 -19.74 1.98 12.67
C ASP A 396 -18.85 3.02 11.97
N ILE A 397 -19.11 4.31 12.21
CA ILE A 397 -18.25 5.40 11.71
C ILE A 397 -16.87 5.32 12.36
N GLY A 398 -16.80 5.11 13.68
CA GLY A 398 -15.56 4.96 14.43
C GLY A 398 -14.74 3.77 13.93
N TRP A 399 -15.38 2.61 13.76
CA TRP A 399 -14.75 1.41 13.22
C TRP A 399 -14.23 1.62 11.80
N ARG A 400 -15.03 2.24 10.92
CA ARG A 400 -14.58 2.57 9.56
C ARG A 400 -13.37 3.51 9.58
N THR A 401 -13.38 4.50 10.46
CA THR A 401 -12.27 5.45 10.61
C THR A 401 -10.99 4.73 11.06
N ALA A 402 -11.10 3.81 12.02
CA ALA A 402 -9.97 3.00 12.47
C ALA A 402 -9.45 2.07 11.36
N LEU A 403 -10.34 1.39 10.63
CA LEU A 403 -9.98 0.54 9.50
C LEU A 403 -9.23 1.29 8.40
N LEU A 404 -9.67 2.50 8.06
CA LEU A 404 -9.00 3.30 7.02
C LEU A 404 -7.64 3.83 7.48
N ASN A 405 -7.40 3.90 8.78
CA ASN A 405 -6.12 4.28 9.35
C ASN A 405 -5.22 3.09 9.71
N ALA A 406 -5.64 1.87 9.40
CA ALA A 406 -4.87 0.66 9.59
C ALA A 406 -4.46 0.10 8.22
N TRP A 407 -3.15 0.06 7.95
CA TRP A 407 -2.64 -0.46 6.68
C TRP A 407 -1.43 -1.37 6.89
N GLU A 408 -0.22 -0.83 6.82
CA GLU A 408 1.03 -1.49 7.25
C GLU A 408 1.61 -0.84 8.53
N THR A 409 1.01 0.27 8.92
CA THR A 409 1.17 1.00 10.17
C THR A 409 -0.23 1.50 10.55
N TYR A 410 -0.38 1.96 11.79
CA TYR A 410 -1.45 2.92 12.07
C TYR A 410 -1.09 4.27 11.43
N THR A 411 -2.09 5.09 11.10
CA THR A 411 -1.87 6.43 10.55
C THR A 411 -2.78 7.46 11.20
N ASP A 412 -2.30 8.67 11.43
CA ASP A 412 -3.12 9.81 11.90
C ASP A 412 -4.34 10.07 10.99
N CYS A 413 -4.11 10.07 9.69
CA CYS A 413 -5.14 10.14 8.67
C CYS A 413 -4.67 9.41 7.40
N PRO A 414 -5.58 8.86 6.58
CA PRO A 414 -5.17 8.13 5.40
C PRO A 414 -5.01 9.04 4.17
N TYR A 415 -5.44 10.30 4.25
CA TYR A 415 -5.48 11.23 3.13
C TYR A 415 -4.29 12.21 3.07
N TYR A 416 -4.03 12.97 4.14
CA TYR A 416 -3.06 14.07 4.12
C TYR A 416 -1.63 13.60 4.45
N GLU A 417 -1.46 12.83 5.52
CA GLU A 417 -0.14 12.54 6.08
C GLU A 417 0.28 11.09 5.93
N GLN A 418 -0.59 10.15 6.33
CA GLN A 418 -0.28 8.72 6.37
C GLN A 418 0.94 8.42 7.28
N LEU A 419 1.03 9.10 8.44
CA LEU A 419 2.13 8.97 9.39
C LEU A 419 1.67 8.26 10.67
N GLN A 420 2.50 7.36 11.19
CA GLN A 420 2.24 6.66 12.45
C GLN A 420 2.67 7.52 13.63
N TYR A 421 1.89 8.55 13.94
CA TYR A 421 2.09 9.35 15.15
C TYR A 421 1.75 8.54 16.39
N ILE A 422 2.62 8.57 17.41
CA ILE A 422 2.50 7.68 18.58
C ILE A 422 1.21 7.95 19.37
N GLY A 423 0.84 9.22 19.56
CA GLY A 423 -0.39 9.60 20.27
C GLY A 423 -1.63 9.02 19.60
N ASP A 424 -1.75 9.21 18.29
CA ASP A 424 -2.84 8.69 17.46
C ASP A 424 -2.86 7.16 17.44
N THR A 425 -1.68 6.55 17.33
CA THR A 425 -1.48 5.11 17.33
C THR A 425 -1.98 4.47 18.62
N ARG A 426 -1.75 5.09 19.78
CA ARG A 426 -2.28 4.59 21.06
C ARG A 426 -3.80 4.47 21.02
N ILE A 427 -4.49 5.52 20.56
CA ILE A 427 -5.96 5.53 20.49
C ILE A 427 -6.45 4.46 19.50
N GLN A 428 -5.82 4.37 18.33
CA GLN A 428 -6.21 3.39 17.31
C GLN A 428 -5.96 1.95 17.75
N ALA A 429 -4.83 1.69 18.42
CA ALA A 429 -4.54 0.38 19.00
C ALA A 429 -5.60 -0.02 20.03
N MET A 430 -6.04 0.90 20.90
CA MET A 430 -7.13 0.65 21.84
C MET A 430 -8.45 0.33 21.11
N VAL A 431 -8.80 1.06 20.05
CA VAL A 431 -9.99 0.74 19.24
C VAL A 431 -9.89 -0.66 18.64
N SER A 432 -8.74 -1.04 18.10
CA SER A 432 -8.48 -2.41 17.62
C SER A 432 -8.65 -3.42 18.76
N TYR A 433 -8.12 -3.13 19.95
CA TYR A 433 -8.15 -4.11 21.05
C TYR A 433 -9.55 -4.51 21.49
N TYR A 434 -10.47 -3.55 21.48
CA TYR A 434 -11.88 -3.77 21.84
C TYR A 434 -12.70 -4.39 20.71
N ASN A 435 -12.27 -4.28 19.45
CA ASN A 435 -13.09 -4.68 18.30
C ASN A 435 -12.63 -5.98 17.62
N THR A 436 -11.40 -6.42 17.85
CA THR A 436 -10.82 -7.62 17.24
C THR A 436 -9.93 -8.37 18.23
N SER A 437 -9.64 -9.64 17.97
CA SER A 437 -8.60 -10.41 18.69
C SER A 437 -7.21 -10.24 18.08
N ASP A 438 -7.10 -9.68 16.87
CA ASP A 438 -5.82 -9.45 16.18
C ASP A 438 -5.02 -8.34 16.87
N ASP A 439 -3.76 -8.63 17.17
CA ASP A 439 -2.82 -7.74 17.84
C ASP A 439 -1.53 -7.50 17.04
N LEU A 440 -1.40 -8.05 15.83
CA LEU A 440 -0.16 -8.03 15.06
C LEU A 440 0.20 -6.61 14.62
N LEU A 441 -0.78 -5.81 14.17
CA LEU A 441 -0.52 -4.41 13.80
C LEU A 441 -0.07 -3.57 14.99
N ALA A 442 -0.63 -3.82 16.18
CA ALA A 442 -0.22 -3.14 17.41
C ALA A 442 1.18 -3.55 17.87
N ARG A 443 1.49 -4.85 17.83
CA ARG A 443 2.84 -5.36 18.12
C ARG A 443 3.87 -4.80 17.14
N ASN A 444 3.53 -4.71 15.85
CA ASN A 444 4.38 -4.08 14.85
C ASN A 444 4.59 -2.58 15.15
N ALA A 445 3.54 -1.85 15.50
CA ALA A 445 3.65 -0.43 15.85
C ALA A 445 4.55 -0.22 17.08
N LEU A 446 4.37 -1.01 18.16
CA LEU A 446 5.23 -0.95 19.34
C LEU A 446 6.70 -1.20 19.00
N THR A 447 6.96 -2.22 18.17
CA THR A 447 8.32 -2.56 17.71
C THR A 447 8.94 -1.42 16.90
N GLN A 448 8.18 -0.84 15.98
CA GLN A 448 8.62 0.30 15.17
C GLN A 448 8.89 1.54 16.03
N ILE A 449 8.04 1.83 17.01
CA ILE A 449 8.23 2.95 17.94
C ILE A 449 9.48 2.74 18.81
N ASP A 450 9.79 1.49 19.18
CA ASP A 450 11.04 1.17 19.88
C ASP A 450 12.27 1.51 19.02
N HIS A 451 12.22 1.20 17.73
CA HIS A 451 13.27 1.54 16.77
C HIS A 451 13.39 3.05 16.52
N ALA A 452 12.32 3.80 16.80
CA ALA A 452 12.30 5.26 16.68
C ALA A 452 13.06 5.99 17.80
N ARG A 453 13.58 5.27 18.80
CA ARG A 453 14.34 5.85 19.91
C ARG A 453 15.64 6.47 19.42
N LEU A 454 15.85 7.71 19.84
CA LEU A 454 17.09 8.45 19.68
C LEU A 454 18.07 8.08 20.80
N PRO A 455 19.38 8.36 20.64
CA PRO A 455 20.38 8.10 21.68
C PRO A 455 20.07 8.70 23.05
N GLU A 456 19.32 9.81 23.09
CA GLU A 456 18.88 10.49 24.30
C GLU A 456 17.75 9.75 25.05
N GLY A 457 17.26 8.63 24.50
CA GLY A 457 16.24 7.77 25.10
C GLY A 457 14.79 8.17 24.77
N ILE A 458 14.58 9.29 24.06
CA ILE A 458 13.28 9.73 23.57
C ILE A 458 12.97 9.16 22.18
N THR A 459 11.70 8.97 21.88
CA THR A 459 11.23 8.53 20.55
C THR A 459 11.03 9.72 19.61
N LYS A 460 11.18 9.49 18.29
CA LYS A 460 10.57 10.37 17.29
C LYS A 460 9.04 10.41 17.48
N SER A 461 8.38 11.51 17.10
CA SER A 461 6.92 11.67 17.21
C SER A 461 6.12 10.72 16.32
N CYS A 462 6.67 10.37 15.17
CA CYS A 462 6.13 9.39 14.24
C CYS A 462 7.27 8.54 13.67
N TYR A 463 6.99 7.28 13.35
CA TYR A 463 7.97 6.38 12.75
C TYR A 463 7.28 5.19 12.05
N PRO A 464 7.77 4.70 10.91
CA PRO A 464 8.97 5.15 10.17
C PRO A 464 8.77 6.51 9.52
N THR A 465 9.86 7.28 9.45
CA THR A 465 9.90 8.62 8.83
C THR A 465 11.33 8.96 8.41
N LYS A 466 11.48 9.63 7.27
CA LYS A 466 12.79 10.11 6.76
C LYS A 466 13.32 11.33 7.54
N GLY A 467 12.44 12.08 8.20
CA GLY A 467 12.80 13.22 9.05
C GLY A 467 13.04 12.86 10.53
N THR A 468 13.29 13.90 11.32
CA THR A 468 13.30 13.82 12.79
C THR A 468 12.39 14.91 13.34
N GLN A 469 11.29 14.49 13.96
CA GLN A 469 10.39 15.36 14.70
C GLN A 469 10.18 14.74 16.08
N ILE A 470 10.09 15.57 17.11
CA ILE A 470 9.98 15.14 18.50
C ILE A 470 8.77 15.83 19.13
N ILE A 471 7.91 15.04 19.75
CA ILE A 471 6.82 15.53 20.61
C ILE A 471 7.02 14.82 21.95
N SER A 472 7.59 15.52 22.95
CA SER A 472 8.05 14.86 24.19
C SER A 472 6.98 14.01 24.88
N PRO A 473 5.68 14.43 24.97
CA PRO A 473 4.63 13.59 25.53
C PRO A 473 4.43 12.24 24.83
N PHE A 474 4.79 12.13 23.55
CA PHE A 474 4.60 10.88 22.78
C PHE A 474 5.56 9.78 23.23
N SER A 475 6.75 10.13 23.73
CA SER A 475 7.63 9.13 24.35
C SER A 475 7.03 8.53 25.63
N LEU A 476 6.25 9.34 26.38
CA LEU A 476 5.51 8.83 27.54
C LEU A 476 4.31 7.98 27.10
N TRP A 477 3.66 8.34 25.99
CA TRP A 477 2.59 7.50 25.42
C TRP A 477 3.08 6.14 24.96
N TYR A 478 4.31 6.01 24.45
CA TYR A 478 4.89 4.70 24.13
C TYR A 478 4.93 3.78 25.35
N ILE A 479 5.35 4.29 26.53
CA ILE A 479 5.33 3.53 27.78
C ILE A 479 3.89 3.13 28.13
N GLY A 480 2.95 4.07 27.98
CA GLY A 480 1.52 3.80 28.17
C GLY A 480 1.01 2.71 27.22
N MET A 481 1.43 2.70 25.96
CA MET A 481 1.05 1.69 24.99
C MET A 481 1.62 0.31 25.31
N LEU A 482 2.85 0.22 25.84
CA LEU A 482 3.42 -1.04 26.32
C LEU A 482 2.58 -1.62 27.49
N HIS A 483 2.20 -0.76 28.43
CA HIS A 483 1.30 -1.14 29.52
C HIS A 483 -0.08 -1.56 29.00
N ASP A 484 -0.68 -0.78 28.08
CA ASP A 484 -1.97 -1.12 27.47
C ASP A 484 -1.88 -2.46 26.74
N TYR A 485 -0.81 -2.71 26.00
CA TYR A 485 -0.61 -3.98 25.31
C TYR A 485 -0.53 -5.15 26.30
N TRP A 486 0.27 -5.02 27.37
CA TRP A 486 0.36 -6.03 28.43
C TRP A 486 -0.98 -6.29 29.13
N MET A 487 -1.80 -5.26 29.32
CA MET A 487 -3.12 -5.39 29.97
C MET A 487 -4.16 -6.06 29.07
N TYR A 488 -4.13 -5.80 27.76
CA TYR A 488 -5.16 -6.22 26.83
C TYR A 488 -4.78 -7.45 25.99
N ARG A 489 -3.50 -7.81 25.91
CA ARG A 489 -2.96 -8.86 25.05
C ARG A 489 -1.93 -9.69 25.80
N ASN A 490 -1.95 -10.99 25.53
CA ASN A 490 -1.07 -12.00 26.13
C ASN A 490 0.03 -12.42 25.16
#